data_AF-A0A2M6Y1D7-F1
#
_entry.id   AF-A0A2M6Y1D7-F1
#
_cell.length_a   1.000
_cell.length_b   1.000
_cell.length_c   1.000
_cell.angle_alpha   90.00
_cell.angle_beta   90.00
_cell.angle_gamma   90.00
#
_symmetry.space_group_name_H-M   'P 1'
#
loop_
_entity.id
_entity.type
_entity.pdbx_description
1 polymer ?
#
loop_
_entity_poly.entity_id
_entity_poly.type
_entity_poly.pdbx_seq_one_letter_code
_entity_poly.pdbx_strand_id
1 'polypeptide(L)'
;MENTEDIRAAVLKYVKAEYLEDDDQEIDCDTALISGGIVDSFSMVSLKRFLENRYKIQIPDDKATPEAFDSVNKITSLVETFVAGKV
;
A
#
# COMPACT_ATOMS: atom_id res chain seq x y z
N MET A 1 -16.29 -11.52 -1.49
CA MET A 1 -14.88 -11.46 -1.91
C MET A 1 -14.51 -10.00 -1.83
N GLU A 2 -13.46 -9.66 -1.10
CA GLU A 2 -12.97 -8.27 -1.04
C GLU A 2 -12.32 -8.01 -2.42
N ASN A 3 -12.82 -7.00 -3.16
CA ASN A 3 -12.37 -6.71 -4.51
C ASN A 3 -11.15 -5.78 -4.50
N THR A 4 -10.43 -5.68 -5.62
CA THR A 4 -9.27 -4.79 -5.82
C THR A 4 -9.54 -3.35 -5.37
N GLU A 5 -10.75 -2.85 -5.62
CA GLU A 5 -11.19 -1.50 -5.24
C GLU A 5 -11.21 -1.30 -3.72
N ASP A 6 -11.59 -2.32 -2.96
CA ASP A 6 -11.64 -2.29 -1.50
C ASP A 6 -10.23 -2.25 -0.91
N ILE A 7 -9.31 -3.05 -1.48
CA ILE A 7 -7.91 -3.04 -1.11
C ILE A 7 -7.30 -1.66 -1.36
N ARG A 8 -7.55 -1.11 -2.55
CA ARG A 8 -7.10 0.22 -2.95
C ARG A 8 -7.60 1.29 -1.99
N ALA A 9 -8.90 1.29 -1.67
CA ALA A 9 -9.51 2.22 -0.74
C ALA A 9 -8.92 2.11 0.67
N ALA A 10 -8.68 0.90 1.16
CA ALA A 10 -8.08 0.67 2.47
C ALA A 10 -6.65 1.18 2.55
N VAL A 11 -5.83 0.92 1.51
CA VAL A 11 -4.45 1.40 1.44
C VAL A 11 -4.42 2.92 1.33
N LEU A 12 -5.22 3.50 0.43
CA LEU A 12 -5.30 4.94 0.24
C LEU A 12 -5.74 5.64 1.53
N LYS A 13 -6.77 5.13 2.21
CA LYS A 13 -7.20 5.65 3.51
C LYS A 13 -6.11 5.58 4.57
N TYR A 14 -5.39 4.46 4.65
CA TYR A 14 -4.28 4.31 5.60
C TYR A 14 -3.15 5.29 5.30
N VAL A 15 -2.76 5.41 4.03
CA VAL A 15 -1.73 6.33 3.57
C VAL A 15 -2.12 7.78 3.87
N LYS A 16 -3.36 8.17 3.56
CA LYS A 16 -3.87 9.51 3.90
C LYS A 16 -3.86 9.75 5.41
N ALA A 17 -4.36 8.81 6.20
CA ALA A 17 -4.45 9.00 7.65
C ALA A 17 -3.09 9.03 8.37
N GLU A 18 -2.09 8.26 7.89
CA GLU A 18 -0.78 8.17 8.53
C GLU A 18 0.25 9.16 7.96
N TYR A 19 0.12 9.55 6.69
CA TYR A 19 1.16 10.32 5.98
C TYR A 19 0.69 11.67 5.46
N LEU A 20 -0.62 11.93 5.38
CA LEU A 20 -1.12 13.27 5.09
C LEU A 20 -1.57 13.93 6.39
N GLU A 21 -0.94 15.04 6.73
CA GLU A 21 -1.35 15.89 7.85
C GLU A 21 -2.45 16.88 7.44
N ASP A 22 -2.48 17.27 6.16
CA ASP A 22 -3.47 18.19 5.57
C ASP A 22 -4.38 17.47 4.57
N ASP A 23 -5.70 17.67 4.74
CA ASP A 23 -6.76 17.07 3.89
C ASP A 23 -6.74 17.58 2.44
N ASP A 24 -5.98 18.66 2.17
CA ASP A 24 -5.89 19.32 0.86
C ASP A 24 -5.01 18.56 -0.15
N GLN A 25 -4.17 17.61 0.32
CA GLN A 25 -3.35 16.81 -0.59
C GLN A 25 -4.17 15.66 -1.21
N GLU A 26 -4.60 15.86 -2.46
CA GLU A 26 -5.22 14.80 -3.25
C GLU A 26 -4.17 13.78 -3.72
N ILE A 27 -3.98 12.72 -2.91
CA ILE A 27 -3.29 11.51 -3.35
C ILE A 27 -4.28 10.64 -4.14
N ASP A 28 -3.93 10.35 -5.39
CA ASP A 28 -4.56 9.32 -6.20
C ASP A 28 -3.74 8.03 -6.15
N CYS A 29 -4.25 7.02 -6.82
CA CYS A 29 -3.76 5.67 -6.75
C CYS A 29 -2.51 5.44 -7.60
N ASP A 30 -2.32 6.32 -8.59
CA ASP A 30 -1.13 6.44 -9.43
C ASP A 30 -0.09 7.40 -8.83
N THR A 31 -0.44 8.13 -7.75
CA THR A 31 0.47 9.05 -7.09
C THR A 31 1.67 8.31 -6.51
N ALA A 32 2.85 8.86 -6.76
CA ALA A 32 4.11 8.37 -6.22
C ALA A 32 4.23 8.69 -4.73
N LEU A 33 3.99 7.69 -3.87
CA LEU A 33 4.11 7.75 -2.43
C LEU A 33 5.57 7.83 -1.98
N ILE A 34 6.41 6.93 -2.47
CA ILE A 34 7.83 6.87 -2.07
C ILE A 34 8.62 7.90 -2.84
N SER A 35 8.55 7.88 -4.18
CA SER A 35 9.28 8.83 -5.01
C SER A 35 8.75 10.27 -4.90
N GLY A 36 7.50 10.46 -4.48
CA GLY A 36 6.95 11.77 -4.15
C GLY A 36 7.28 12.27 -2.75
N GLY A 37 7.96 11.46 -1.93
CA GLY A 37 8.39 11.84 -0.57
C GLY A 37 7.26 11.85 0.47
N ILE A 38 6.12 11.22 0.18
CA ILE A 38 5.00 11.08 1.11
C ILE A 38 5.30 9.98 2.13
N VAL A 39 5.92 8.88 1.67
CA VAL A 39 6.26 7.72 2.47
C VAL A 39 7.77 7.60 2.57
N ASP A 40 8.28 7.58 3.80
CA ASP A 40 9.68 7.31 4.08
C ASP A 40 9.99 5.80 4.10
N SER A 41 11.26 5.45 3.97
CA SER A 41 11.80 4.10 4.15
C SER A 41 11.30 3.39 5.41
N PHE A 42 11.12 4.12 6.52
CA PHE A 42 10.58 3.56 7.77
C PHE A 42 9.08 3.26 7.67
N SER A 43 8.34 4.20 7.10
CA SER A 43 6.89 4.12 6.90
C SER A 43 6.49 2.97 5.97
N MET A 44 7.33 2.65 4.97
CA MET A 44 7.14 1.49 4.10
C MET A 44 7.01 0.17 4.90
N VAL A 45 7.79 0.01 5.97
CA VAL A 45 7.75 -1.18 6.83
C VAL A 45 6.42 -1.27 7.59
N SER A 46 5.92 -0.14 8.10
CA SER A 46 4.61 -0.05 8.75
C SER A 46 3.48 -0.39 7.78
N LEU A 47 3.51 0.18 6.57
CA LEU A 47 2.54 -0.10 5.51
C LEU A 47 2.56 -1.57 5.09
N LYS A 48 3.75 -2.15 4.88
CA LYS A 48 3.93 -3.59 4.63
C LYS A 48 3.27 -4.42 5.72
N ARG A 49 3.60 -4.16 6.99
CA ARG A 49 3.02 -4.89 8.13
C ARG A 49 1.50 -4.73 8.23
N PHE A 50 0.98 -3.54 7.94
CA PHE A 50 -0.46 -3.29 7.92
C PHE A 50 -1.16 -4.22 6.92
N LEU A 51 -0.64 -4.32 5.69
CA LEU A 51 -1.16 -5.21 4.65
C LEU A 51 -1.09 -6.68 5.06
N GLU A 52 0.06 -7.12 5.56
CA GLU A 52 0.27 -8.48 6.04
C GLU A 52 -0.73 -8.85 7.14
N ASN A 53 -0.97 -7.96 8.10
CA ASN A 53 -1.91 -8.19 9.19
C ASN A 53 -3.38 -8.14 8.77
N ARG A 54 -3.74 -7.19 7.89
CA ARG A 54 -5.09 -6.96 7.36
C ARG A 54 -5.54 -8.13 6.49
N TYR A 55 -4.71 -8.56 5.54
CA TYR A 55 -5.03 -9.60 4.55
C TYR A 55 -4.47 -10.98 4.91
N LYS A 56 -3.78 -11.09 6.06
CA LYS A 56 -3.10 -12.31 6.53
C LYS A 56 -2.08 -12.86 5.51
N ILE A 57 -1.49 -11.99 4.69
CA ILE A 57 -0.46 -12.37 3.71
C ILE A 57 0.93 -12.16 4.29
N GLN A 58 1.96 -12.71 3.63
CA GLN A 58 3.35 -12.47 3.96
C GLN A 58 4.07 -11.94 2.72
N ILE A 59 4.54 -10.70 2.80
CA ILE A 59 5.22 -10.05 1.68
C ILE A 59 6.73 -10.20 1.95
N PRO A 60 7.48 -10.96 1.14
CA PRO A 60 8.92 -11.06 1.31
C PRO A 60 9.60 -9.70 1.04
N ASP A 61 10.69 -9.41 1.75
CA ASP A 61 11.39 -8.12 1.63
C ASP A 61 11.95 -7.87 0.21
N ASP A 62 12.29 -8.93 -0.51
CA ASP A 62 12.69 -8.87 -1.93
C ASP A 62 11.57 -8.31 -2.85
N LYS A 63 10.31 -8.49 -2.44
CA LYS A 63 9.13 -7.91 -3.11
C LYS A 63 8.69 -6.58 -2.51
N ALA A 64 9.08 -6.28 -1.27
CA ALA A 64 8.79 -5.02 -0.61
C ALA A 64 9.80 -3.94 -0.99
N THR A 65 9.90 -3.68 -2.29
CA THR A 65 10.77 -2.63 -2.81
C THR A 65 10.05 -1.28 -2.82
N PRO A 66 10.80 -0.16 -2.75
CA PRO A 66 10.22 1.17 -2.90
C PRO A 66 9.44 1.30 -4.20
N GLU A 67 9.88 0.67 -5.29
CA GLU A 67 9.12 0.65 -6.56
C GLU A 67 7.76 -0.03 -6.45
N ALA A 68 7.64 -1.13 -5.68
CA ALA A 68 6.39 -1.84 -5.48
C ALA A 68 5.45 -1.11 -4.52
N PHE A 69 6.00 -0.34 -3.60
CA PHE A 69 5.29 0.50 -2.64
C PHE A 69 5.13 1.96 -3.10
N ASP A 70 5.58 2.26 -4.31
CA ASP A 70 5.60 3.62 -4.85
C ASP A 70 4.20 4.15 -5.14
N SER A 71 3.19 3.29 -5.36
CA SER A 71 1.83 3.77 -5.65
C SER A 71 0.80 2.79 -5.08
N VAL A 72 -0.38 3.32 -4.72
CA VAL A 72 -1.49 2.49 -4.20
C VAL A 72 -1.86 1.39 -5.18
N ASN A 73 -1.85 1.66 -6.50
CA ASN A 73 -2.13 0.67 -7.52
C ASN A 73 -1.15 -0.52 -7.47
N LYS A 74 0.15 -0.25 -7.33
CA LYS A 74 1.18 -1.29 -7.27
C LYS A 74 1.05 -2.13 -6.01
N ILE A 75 0.84 -1.47 -4.86
CA ILE A 75 0.59 -2.13 -3.59
C ILE A 75 -0.64 -3.04 -3.69
N THR A 76 -1.73 -2.52 -4.26
CA THR A 76 -2.98 -3.25 -4.41
C THR A 76 -2.79 -4.49 -5.29
N SER A 77 -2.15 -4.34 -6.44
CA SER A 77 -1.87 -5.44 -7.37
C SER A 77 -0.95 -6.51 -6.74
N LEU A 78 0.02 -6.06 -5.95
CA LEU A 78 0.90 -6.95 -5.20
C LEU A 78 0.12 -7.75 -4.15
N VAL A 79 -0.67 -7.07 -3.30
CA VAL A 79 -1.51 -7.70 -2.27
C VAL A 79 -2.49 -8.68 -2.91
N GLU A 80 -3.15 -8.29 -4.00
CA GLU A 80 -4.08 -9.14 -4.74
C GLU A 80 -3.42 -10.44 -5.20
N THR A 81 -2.20 -10.37 -5.72
CA THR A 81 -1.44 -11.56 -6.14
C THR A 81 -1.23 -12.54 -4.98
N PHE A 82 -0.96 -12.04 -3.76
CA PHE A 82 -0.80 -12.87 -2.57
C PHE A 82 -2.12 -13.40 -2.02
N VAL A 83 -3.19 -12.59 -2.08
CA VAL A 83 -4.52 -12.98 -1.61
C VAL A 83 -5.16 -14.01 -2.55
N ALA A 84 -5.07 -13.81 -3.86
CA ALA A 84 -5.59 -14.72 -4.88
C ALA A 84 -4.79 -16.03 -4.96
N GLY A 85 -3.49 -15.99 -4.63
CA GLY A 85 -2.63 -17.18 -4.60
C GLY A 85 -2.85 -18.10 -3.39
N LYS A 86 -3.66 -17.71 -2.40
CA LYS A 86 -4.14 -18.62 -1.35
C LYS A 86 -5.29 -19.47 -1.89
N VAL A 87 -4.96 -20.54 -2.60
CA VAL A 87 -5.88 -21.63 -2.93
C VAL A 87 -5.50 -22.89 -2.15
#